data_AF-A0A4S8KI53-F1
#
_entry.id   AF-A0A4S8KI53-F1
#
_cell.length_a   1.000
_cell.length_b   1.000
_cell.length_c   1.000
_cell.angle_alpha   90.00
_cell.angle_beta   90.00
_cell.angle_gamma   90.00
#
_symmetry.space_group_name_H-M   'P 1'
#
loop_
_entity.id
_entity.type
_entity.pdbx_description
1 polymer ?
#
loop_
_entity_poly.entity_id
_entity_poly.type
_entity_poly.pdbx_seq_one_letter_code
_entity_poly.pdbx_strand_id
1 'polypeptide(L)'
;MEQSFHCRHGKAYLFNHATNISVGDEEERVLFSGMHTVADIFCCCCGQNVGWKYVVAQEKTQKYKEGKFVLERGRIADGTDLEFYVDTRPSGSDADDS
;
A
#
# COMPACT_ATOMS: atom_id res chain seq x y z
N MET A 1 17.51 14.34 5.10
CA MET A 1 17.08 12.99 5.52
C MET A 1 15.89 12.59 4.67
N GLU A 2 16.06 11.61 3.79
CA GLU A 2 14.92 11.00 3.09
C GLU A 2 13.97 10.45 4.14
N GLN A 3 12.70 10.87 4.12
CA GLN A 3 11.69 10.30 5.00
C GLN A 3 11.38 8.89 4.51
N SER A 4 12.11 7.91 5.02
CA SER A 4 11.85 6.50 4.74
C SER A 4 10.60 6.07 5.51
N PHE A 5 9.48 5.93 4.80
CA PHE A 5 8.27 5.34 5.36
C PHE A 5 8.37 3.82 5.33
N HIS A 6 7.83 3.17 6.34
CA HIS A 6 7.82 1.72 6.46
C HIS A 6 6.41 1.20 6.76
N CYS A 7 6.05 0.12 6.08
CA CYS A 7 4.88 -0.71 6.34
C CYS A 7 5.33 -2.07 6.87
N ARG A 8 4.38 -2.99 7.06
CA ARG A 8 4.60 -4.33 7.63
C ARG A 8 5.68 -5.15 6.90
N HIS A 9 5.83 -4.99 5.58
CA HIS A 9 6.75 -5.76 4.74
C HIS A 9 7.84 -4.89 4.08
N GLY A 10 8.06 -3.65 4.56
CA GLY A 10 9.24 -2.85 4.19
C GLY A 10 8.94 -1.45 3.69
N LYS A 11 9.62 -1.03 2.62
CA LYS A 11 9.59 0.36 2.12
C LYS A 11 8.16 0.76 1.70
N ALA A 12 7.80 1.98 2.04
CA ALA A 12 6.51 2.56 1.70
C ALA A 12 6.68 3.99 1.15
N TYR A 13 5.63 4.50 0.52
CA TYR A 13 5.55 5.85 -0.01
C TYR A 13 4.38 6.60 0.60
N LEU A 14 4.53 7.92 0.72
CA LEU A 14 3.49 8.83 1.19
C LEU A 14 2.71 9.42 0.02
N PHE A 15 1.40 9.26 0.04
CA PHE A 15 0.46 9.75 -0.97
C PHE A 15 -0.51 10.75 -0.34
N ASN A 16 -0.90 11.76 -1.12
CA ASN A 16 -1.93 12.73 -0.70
C ASN A 16 -3.35 12.14 -0.79
N HIS A 17 -3.59 11.25 -1.76
CA HIS A 17 -4.90 10.66 -2.01
C HIS A 17 -4.76 9.16 -2.28
N ALA A 18 -5.70 8.37 -1.77
CA ALA A 18 -5.88 6.96 -2.07
C ALA A 18 -7.37 6.68 -2.24
N THR A 19 -7.74 5.82 -3.19
CA THR A 19 -9.13 5.45 -3.49
C THR A 19 -9.30 3.93 -3.48
N ASN A 20 -10.54 3.46 -3.50
CA ASN A 20 -10.87 2.03 -3.46
C ASN A 20 -10.29 1.30 -2.22
N ILE A 21 -10.28 2.02 -1.10
CA ILE A 21 -9.82 1.54 0.19
C ILE A 21 -10.93 1.66 1.24
N SER A 22 -10.91 0.76 2.21
CA SER A 22 -11.61 0.87 3.48
C SER A 22 -10.61 1.24 4.58
N VAL A 23 -11.08 1.96 5.59
CA VAL A 23 -10.28 2.41 6.73
C VAL A 23 -10.69 1.58 7.95
N GLY A 24 -9.71 0.97 8.62
CA GLY A 24 -9.92 0.24 9.86
C GLY A 24 -9.96 1.14 11.09
N ASP A 25 -9.83 0.52 12.26
CA ASP A 25 -9.86 1.23 13.53
C ASP A 25 -8.63 2.12 13.71
N GLU A 26 -8.83 3.21 14.47
CA GLU A 26 -7.76 4.12 14.84
C GLU A 26 -6.93 3.56 15.98
N GLU A 27 -5.61 3.64 15.85
CA GLU A 27 -4.66 3.19 16.86
C GLU A 27 -3.50 4.18 17.01
N GLU A 28 -2.98 4.28 18.23
CA GLU A 28 -1.81 5.10 18.51
C GLU A 28 -0.53 4.31 18.19
N ARG A 29 0.30 4.85 17.30
CA ARG A 29 1.62 4.31 16.94
C ARG A 29 2.71 5.34 17.22
N VAL A 30 3.79 4.88 17.86
CA VAL A 30 5.03 5.63 17.96
C VAL A 30 5.83 5.41 16.68
N LEU A 31 6.02 6.48 15.90
CA LEU A 31 6.80 6.49 14.67
C LEU A 31 8.07 7.30 14.85
N PHE A 32 8.96 7.29 13.86
CA PHE A 32 10.22 8.03 13.93
C PHE A 32 10.03 9.54 14.21
N SER A 33 8.94 10.13 13.72
CA SER A 33 8.62 11.54 13.93
C SER A 33 7.71 11.80 15.13
N GLY A 34 7.63 10.87 16.08
CA GLY A 34 6.81 11.00 17.29
C GLY A 34 5.53 10.16 17.27
N MET A 35 4.65 10.44 18.22
CA MET A 35 3.39 9.72 18.44
C MET A 35 2.29 10.21 17.49
N HIS A 36 1.61 9.27 16.84
CA HIS A 36 0.56 9.52 15.87
C HIS A 36 -0.62 8.59 16.11
N THR A 37 -1.82 9.07 15.84
CA THR A 37 -3.00 8.22 15.63
C THR A 37 -3.06 7.88 14.15
N VAL A 38 -3.10 6.59 13.83
CA VAL A 38 -3.13 6.07 12.47
C VAL A 38 -4.26 5.06 12.32
N ALA A 39 -4.67 4.80 11.09
CA ALA A 39 -5.64 3.76 10.79
C ALA A 39 -5.14 2.88 9.65
N ASP A 40 -5.20 1.57 9.81
CA ASP A 40 -4.86 0.64 8.74
C ASP A 40 -5.85 0.77 7.57
N ILE A 41 -5.36 0.62 6.34
CA ILE A 41 -6.20 0.70 5.15
C ILE A 41 -6.15 -0.59 4.35
N PHE A 42 -7.30 -0.98 3.81
CA PHE A 42 -7.52 -2.27 3.16
C PHE A 42 -8.12 -2.06 1.78
N CYS A 43 -7.67 -2.84 0.80
CA CYS A 43 -8.22 -2.81 -0.56
C CYS A 43 -9.68 -3.27 -0.53
N CYS A 44 -10.61 -2.50 -1.13
CA CYS A 44 -12.02 -2.91 -1.19
C CYS A 44 -12.26 -4.16 -2.06
N CYS A 45 -11.35 -4.49 -2.98
CA CYS A 45 -11.51 -5.64 -3.86
C CYS A 45 -11.10 -6.97 -3.20
N CYS A 46 -9.97 -6.98 -2.47
CA CYS A 46 -9.40 -8.22 -1.92
C CYS A 46 -9.31 -8.26 -0.39
N GLY A 47 -9.67 -7.17 0.31
CA GLY A 47 -9.63 -7.06 1.76
C GLY A 47 -8.22 -7.05 2.37
N GLN A 48 -7.17 -7.16 1.55
CA GLN A 48 -5.80 -7.16 2.07
C GLN A 48 -5.38 -5.77 2.55
N ASN A 49 -4.60 -5.72 3.62
CA ASN A 49 -3.96 -4.49 4.08
C ASN A 49 -2.99 -3.99 3.01
N VAL A 50 -3.13 -2.73 2.62
CA VAL A 50 -2.28 -2.08 1.61
C VAL A 50 -1.41 -0.97 2.20
N GLY A 51 -1.61 -0.64 3.48
CA GLY A 51 -0.91 0.43 4.16
C GLY A 51 -1.69 0.98 5.36
N TRP A 52 -1.45 2.25 5.66
CA TRP A 52 -2.11 2.97 6.75
C TRP A 52 -2.22 4.48 6.44
N LYS A 53 -3.12 5.16 7.13
CA LYS A 53 -3.37 6.60 7.00
C LYS A 53 -3.00 7.32 8.30
N TYR A 54 -2.40 8.50 8.19
CA TYR A 54 -2.26 9.41 9.33
C TYR A 54 -3.61 10.06 9.65
N VAL A 55 -4.13 9.84 10.85
CA VAL A 55 -5.37 10.48 11.33
C VAL A 55 -5.02 11.73 12.10
N VAL A 56 -4.19 11.61 13.14
CA VAL A 56 -3.76 12.71 13.99
C VAL A 56 -2.25 12.64 14.22
N ALA A 57 -1.58 13.79 14.11
CA ALA A 57 -0.22 13.98 14.55
C ALA A 57 -0.21 14.87 15.80
N GLN A 58 0.46 14.43 16.87
CA GLN A 58 0.53 15.21 18.11
C GLN A 58 1.43 16.45 17.96
N GLU A 59 2.52 16.32 17.21
CA GLU A 59 3.45 17.42 16.98
C GLU A 59 2.95 18.35 15.87
N LYS A 60 2.98 19.67 16.14
CA LYS A 60 2.59 20.70 15.15
C LYS A 60 3.39 20.62 13.85
N THR A 61 4.67 20.25 13.94
CA THR A 61 5.58 20.10 12.80
C THR A 61 5.21 18.93 11.89
N GLN A 62 4.41 17.97 12.39
CA GLN A 62 3.98 16.78 11.66
C GLN A 62 2.54 16.87 11.14
N LYS A 63 1.81 17.96 11.42
CA LYS A 63 0.40 18.15 11.00
C LYS A 63 0.19 18.05 9.49
N TYR A 64 1.21 18.36 8.69
CA TYR A 64 1.16 18.19 7.23
C TYR A 64 0.99 16.73 6.78
N LYS A 65 1.14 15.75 7.68
CA LYS A 65 0.93 14.32 7.40
C LYS A 65 -0.53 13.90 7.62
N GLU A 66 -1.31 14.63 8.42
CA GLU A 66 -2.71 14.29 8.69
C GLU A 66 -3.49 14.19 7.37
N GLY A 67 -4.28 13.13 7.24
CA GLY A 67 -5.02 12.83 6.02
C GLY A 67 -4.23 12.08 4.95
N LYS A 68 -2.90 12.00 5.04
CA LYS A 68 -2.04 11.33 4.04
C LYS A 68 -1.96 9.82 4.27
N PHE A 69 -1.65 9.12 3.18
CA PHE A 69 -1.65 7.67 3.10
C PHE A 69 -0.24 7.15 2.91
N VAL A 70 0.13 6.12 3.66
CA VAL A 70 1.39 5.42 3.50
C VAL A 70 1.08 4.06 2.89
N LEU A 71 1.49 3.85 1.64
CA LEU A 71 1.26 2.60 0.91
C LEU A 71 2.56 1.85 0.72
N GLU A 72 2.48 0.53 0.90
CA GLU A 72 3.62 -0.35 0.79
C GLU A 72 4.06 -0.55 -0.67
N ARG A 73 5.36 -0.37 -0.95
CA ARG A 73 5.90 -0.51 -2.31
C ARG A 73 5.60 -1.88 -2.92
N GLY A 74 5.73 -2.95 -2.14
CA GLY A 74 5.50 -4.32 -2.62
C GLY A 74 4.06 -4.62 -3.05
N ARG A 75 3.12 -3.70 -2.80
CA ARG A 75 1.69 -3.82 -3.16
C ARG A 75 1.27 -2.83 -4.25
N ILE A 76 2.20 -2.03 -4.76
CA ILE A 76 1.96 -1.07 -5.84
C ILE A 76 2.49 -1.70 -7.13
N ALA A 77 1.60 -1.96 -8.09
CA ALA A 77 1.97 -2.22 -9.47
C ALA A 77 1.85 -0.88 -10.22
N ASP A 78 2.85 -0.52 -11.02
CA ASP A 78 2.65 0.56 -11.98
C ASP A 78 1.78 0.01 -13.13
N GLY A 79 0.93 0.86 -13.72
CA GLY A 79 0.02 0.42 -14.79
C GLY A 79 0.73 -0.08 -16.05
N THR A 80 2.07 0.01 -16.09
CA THR A 80 2.94 -0.52 -17.14
C THR A 80 3.24 -2.02 -16.97
N ASP A 81 3.05 -2.60 -15.77
CA ASP A 81 3.23 -4.03 -15.51
C ASP A 81 2.06 -4.93 -15.99
N LEU A 82 1.01 -4.34 -16.59
CA LEU A 82 -0.12 -5.08 -17.16
C LEU A 82 0.22 -5.81 -18.48
N GLU A 83 1.39 -5.58 -19.07
CA GLU A 83 1.82 -6.30 -20.28
C GLU A 83 2.21 -7.77 -20.02
N PHE A 84 2.27 -8.22 -18.76
CA PHE A 84 2.62 -9.61 -18.42
C PHE A 84 1.43 -10.53 -18.13
N TYR A 85 0.18 -10.03 -18.20
CA TYR A 85 -1.04 -10.82 -17.97
C TYR A 85 -1.74 -11.29 -19.25
N VAL A 86 -1.02 -11.41 -20.37
CA VAL A 86 -1.51 -12.14 -21.54
C VAL A 86 -1.08 -13.60 -21.40
N ASP A 87 -1.83 -14.37 -20.60
CA ASP A 87 -1.77 -15.83 -20.61
C ASP A 87 -2.38 -16.35 -21.92
N THR A 88 -1.75 -16.06 -23.06
CA THR A 88 -1.92 -16.88 -24.26
C THR A 88 -1.11 -18.15 -24.06
N ARG A 89 -1.61 -19.07 -23.23
CA ARG A 89 -1.26 -20.49 -23.38
C ARG A 89 -1.73 -20.90 -24.78
N PRO A 90 -0.83 -21.32 -25.70
CA PRO A 90 -1.27 -22.23 -26.72
C PRO A 90 -1.56 -23.54 -25.97
N SER A 91 -2.84 -23.85 -25.79
CA SER A 91 -3.25 -25.24 -25.62
C SER A 91 -2.83 -25.96 -26.90
N GLY A 92 -1.72 -26.69 -26.83
CA GLY A 92 -1.24 -27.59 -27.87
C GLY A 92 -0.87 -28.90 -27.21
N SER A 93 -1.89 -29.69 -26.87
CA SER A 93 -1.76 -31.12 -26.60
C SER A 93 -1.73 -31.89 -27.93
N ASP A 94 -1.05 -33.05 -27.86
CA ASP A 94 -1.05 -34.23 -28.77
C ASP A 94 0.35 -34.43 -29.39
N ALA A 95 1.24 -35.24 -28.78
CA ALA A 95 1.28 -36.72 -28.69
C ALA A 95 1.77 -37.41 -29.99
N ASP A 96 2.81 -38.22 -29.81
CA ASP A 96 3.45 -39.29 -30.63
C ASP A 96 3.02 -39.51 -32.09
N ASP A 97 3.99 -39.70 -33.00
CA ASP A 97 4.40 -41.04 -33.50
C ASP A 97 5.22 -40.94 -34.82
N SER A 98 6.30 -41.74 -34.87
CA SER A 98 7.15 -42.16 -36.00
C SER A 98 8.25 -41.24 -36.56
#